data_AF-A0A1Q6RUY4-F1
#
_entry.id   AF-A0A1Q6RUY4-F1
#
_cell.length_a   1.000
_cell.length_b   1.000
_cell.length_c   1.000
_cell.angle_alpha   90.00
_cell.angle_beta   90.00
_cell.angle_gamma   90.00
#
_symmetry.space_group_name_H-M   'P 1'
#
loop_
_entity.id
_entity.type
_entity.pdbx_description
1 polymer ?
#
loop_
_entity_poly.entity_id
_entity_poly.type
_entity_poly.pdbx_seq_one_letter_code
_entity_poly.pdbx_strand_id
1 'polypeptide(L)'
;MKERNFKFRKSYAEVIRVMDDKQAGRFIKAVSDYVFDGRAYDGNDTAIKSAFTLVKVSLDNEITDRENGRRGGIKSRELRKAKEEQPSVARVIASGIVASEMLKSILEGRETPSDDEGETTENCFGREDF
;
A
#
# COMPACT_ATOMS: atom_id res chain seq x y z
N MET A 1 -7.51 -3.58 -25.98
CA MET A 1 -7.96 -2.95 -24.71
C MET A 1 -8.23 -4.07 -23.70
N LYS A 2 -7.98 -3.90 -22.39
CA LYS A 2 -8.37 -4.93 -21.42
C LYS A 2 -9.89 -4.96 -21.28
N GLU A 3 -10.45 -6.16 -21.26
CA GLU A 3 -11.88 -6.40 -21.06
C GLU A 3 -12.36 -5.76 -19.74
N ARG A 4 -13.54 -5.13 -19.76
CA ARG A 4 -14.15 -4.52 -18.58
C ARG A 4 -15.41 -5.29 -18.20
N ASN A 5 -15.68 -5.40 -16.91
CA ASN A 5 -16.83 -6.12 -16.40
C ASN A 5 -17.51 -5.34 -15.27
N PHE A 6 -18.78 -5.65 -15.06
CA PHE A 6 -19.54 -5.28 -13.88
C PHE A 6 -20.38 -6.45 -13.40
N LYS A 7 -20.79 -6.41 -12.14
CA LYS A 7 -21.60 -7.46 -11.55
C LYS A 7 -23.07 -7.16 -11.84
N PHE A 8 -23.72 -8.06 -12.57
CA PHE A 8 -25.17 -8.01 -12.71
C PHE A 8 -25.82 -8.55 -11.44
N ARG A 9 -26.57 -7.70 -10.72
CA ARG A 9 -27.17 -8.02 -9.42
C ARG A 9 -28.60 -8.55 -9.59
N LYS A 10 -29.03 -9.40 -8.65
CA LYS A 10 -30.44 -9.86 -8.59
C LYS A 10 -31.42 -8.68 -8.54
N SER A 11 -31.08 -7.61 -7.83
CA SER A 11 -31.91 -6.39 -7.78
C SER A 11 -32.18 -5.79 -9.16
N TYR A 12 -31.24 -5.88 -10.10
CA TYR A 12 -31.42 -5.37 -11.47
C TYR A 12 -32.39 -6.27 -12.25
N ALA A 13 -32.35 -7.58 -12.02
CA ALA A 13 -33.31 -8.52 -12.59
C ALA A 13 -34.73 -8.26 -12.10
N GLU A 14 -34.92 -7.98 -10.81
CA GLU A 14 -36.25 -7.69 -10.25
C GLU A 14 -36.84 -6.40 -10.83
N VAL A 15 -36.01 -5.38 -11.09
CA VAL A 15 -36.43 -4.15 -11.78
C VAL A 15 -36.91 -4.46 -13.20
N ILE A 16 -36.16 -5.29 -13.94
CA ILE A 16 -36.52 -5.66 -15.31
C ILE A 16 -37.84 -6.44 -15.37
N ARG A 17 -38.11 -7.31 -14.38
CA ARG A 17 -39.34 -8.13 -14.35
C ARG A 17 -40.63 -7.33 -14.24
N VAL A 18 -40.58 -6.12 -13.68
CA VAL A 18 -41.75 -5.25 -13.52
C VAL A 18 -41.88 -4.20 -14.62
N MET A 19 -40.98 -4.22 -15.61
CA MET A 19 -40.97 -3.33 -16.77
C MET A 19 -41.52 -4.05 -18.01
N ASP A 20 -42.06 -3.30 -18.96
CA ASP A 20 -42.30 -3.84 -20.30
C ASP A 20 -40.98 -4.05 -21.06
N ASP A 21 -40.98 -4.87 -22.12
CA ASP A 21 -39.77 -5.21 -22.87
C ASP A 21 -39.03 -3.98 -23.43
N LYS A 22 -39.78 -2.94 -23.84
CA LYS A 22 -39.18 -1.71 -24.37
C LYS A 22 -38.51 -0.91 -23.25
N GLN A 23 -39.14 -0.83 -22.08
CA GLN A 23 -38.59 -0.19 -20.89
C GLN A 23 -37.37 -0.94 -20.38
N ALA A 24 -37.46 -2.26 -20.25
CA ALA A 24 -36.36 -3.12 -19.84
C ALA A 24 -35.14 -2.98 -20.77
N GLY A 25 -35.36 -2.97 -22.08
CA GLY A 25 -34.31 -2.74 -23.08
C GLY A 25 -33.64 -1.36 -22.94
N ARG A 26 -34.43 -0.31 -22.74
CA ARG A 26 -33.90 1.04 -22.49
C ARG A 26 -33.17 1.15 -21.15
N PHE A 27 -33.66 0.48 -20.12
CA PHE A 27 -33.04 0.45 -18.78
C PHE A 27 -31.69 -0.25 -18.79
N ILE A 28 -31.59 -1.46 -19.37
CA ILE A 28 -30.32 -2.19 -19.42
C ILE A 28 -29.29 -1.46 -20.30
N LYS A 29 -29.73 -0.80 -21.37
CA LYS A 29 -28.89 0.08 -22.18
C LYS A 29 -28.34 1.22 -21.34
N ALA A 30 -29.18 1.92 -20.57
CA ALA A 30 -28.77 3.02 -19.71
C ALA A 30 -27.75 2.59 -18.64
N VAL A 31 -27.96 1.43 -18.00
CA VAL A 31 -27.01 0.85 -17.04
C VAL A 31 -25.67 0.57 -17.70
N SER A 32 -25.68 -0.01 -18.91
CA SER A 32 -24.46 -0.33 -19.66
C SER A 32 -23.70 0.93 -20.09
N ASP A 33 -24.42 1.90 -20.65
CA ASP A 33 -23.91 3.22 -21.02
C ASP A 33 -23.24 3.92 -19.82
N TYR A 34 -23.84 3.80 -18.63
CA TYR A 34 -23.28 4.40 -17.42
C TYR A 34 -21.99 3.72 -16.97
N VAL A 35 -22.01 2.40 -16.85
CA VAL A 35 -20.88 1.62 -16.32
C VAL A 35 -19.67 1.66 -17.24
N PHE A 36 -19.89 1.59 -18.55
CA PHE A 36 -18.81 1.49 -19.53
C PHE A 36 -18.41 2.85 -20.11
N ASP A 37 -19.37 3.75 -20.31
CA ASP A 37 -19.11 5.01 -21.01
C ASP A 37 -19.32 6.25 -20.12
N GLY A 38 -19.74 6.08 -18.87
CA GLY A 38 -19.99 7.18 -17.93
C GLY A 38 -21.22 8.02 -18.27
N ARG A 39 -22.08 7.56 -19.19
CA ARG A 39 -23.27 8.28 -19.64
C ARG A 39 -24.48 7.92 -18.79
N ALA A 40 -25.03 8.91 -18.08
CA ALA A 40 -26.27 8.72 -17.32
C ALA A 40 -27.49 8.68 -18.24
N TYR A 41 -28.59 8.09 -17.76
CA TYR A 41 -29.87 8.14 -18.47
C TYR A 41 -30.40 9.58 -18.57
N ASP A 42 -30.63 10.05 -19.79
CA ASP A 42 -31.09 11.39 -20.12
C ASP A 42 -32.55 11.45 -20.61
N GLY A 43 -33.20 10.31 -20.77
CA GLY A 43 -34.57 10.23 -21.27
C GLY A 43 -35.65 10.71 -20.29
N ASN A 44 -36.88 10.79 -20.80
CA ASN A 44 -38.04 11.33 -20.08
C ASN A 44 -38.94 10.25 -19.44
N ASP A 45 -38.65 8.97 -19.67
CA ASP A 45 -39.41 7.87 -19.06
C ASP A 45 -39.16 7.83 -17.54
N THR A 46 -40.20 8.12 -16.76
CA THR A 46 -40.09 8.28 -15.30
C THR A 46 -39.80 6.95 -14.61
N ALA A 47 -40.31 5.84 -15.14
CA ALA A 47 -40.06 4.52 -14.57
C ALA A 47 -38.59 4.14 -14.72
N ILE A 48 -38.04 4.36 -15.93
CA ILE A 48 -36.62 4.10 -16.22
C ILE A 48 -35.73 5.04 -15.41
N LYS A 49 -36.06 6.34 -15.36
CA LYS A 49 -35.27 7.32 -14.62
C LYS A 49 -35.20 6.98 -13.13
N SER A 50 -36.33 6.63 -12.52
CA SER A 50 -36.39 6.28 -11.10
C SER A 50 -35.59 5.00 -10.82
N ALA A 51 -35.78 3.96 -11.63
CA ALA A 51 -35.04 2.71 -11.51
C ALA A 51 -33.53 2.91 -11.72
N PHE A 52 -33.15 3.68 -12.73
CA PHE A 52 -31.76 4.00 -13.02
C PHE A 52 -31.09 4.75 -11.87
N THR A 53 -31.75 5.76 -11.29
CA THR A 53 -31.21 6.50 -10.13
C THR A 53 -30.91 5.57 -8.95
N LEU A 54 -31.81 4.62 -8.65
CA LEU A 54 -31.59 3.65 -7.56
C LEU A 54 -30.39 2.74 -7.82
N VAL A 55 -30.26 2.25 -9.05
CA VAL A 55 -29.14 1.38 -9.45
C VAL A 55 -27.83 2.15 -9.51
N LYS A 56 -27.85 3.40 -9.97
CA LYS A 56 -26.68 4.28 -10.07
C LYS A 56 -25.93 4.39 -8.75
N VAL A 57 -26.64 4.53 -7.63
CA VAL A 57 -26.02 4.60 -6.29
C VAL A 57 -25.16 3.37 -6.01
N SER A 58 -25.66 2.18 -6.34
CA SER A 58 -24.90 0.93 -6.15
C SER A 58 -23.69 0.86 -7.07
N LEU A 59 -23.85 1.29 -8.33
CA LEU A 59 -22.77 1.30 -9.31
C LEU A 59 -21.67 2.31 -8.94
N ASP A 60 -22.04 3.48 -8.42
CA ASP A 60 -21.10 4.51 -7.96
C ASP A 60 -20.21 3.97 -6.85
N ASN A 61 -20.82 3.32 -5.86
CA ASN A 61 -20.08 2.69 -4.77
C ASN A 61 -19.10 1.63 -5.31
N GLU A 62 -19.53 0.78 -6.25
CA GLU A 62 -18.65 -0.23 -6.86
C GLU A 62 -17.48 0.38 -7.66
N ILE A 63 -17.74 1.49 -8.38
CA ILE A 63 -16.71 2.21 -9.12
C ILE A 63 -15.69 2.80 -8.14
N THR A 64 -16.16 3.46 -7.08
CA THR A 64 -15.33 4.04 -6.03
C THR A 64 -14.53 2.97 -5.29
N ASP A 65 -15.15 1.86 -4.90
CA ASP A 65 -14.50 0.76 -4.19
C ASP A 65 -13.40 0.11 -5.04
N ARG A 66 -13.68 -0.11 -6.33
CA ARG A 66 -12.69 -0.63 -7.28
C ARG A 66 -11.47 0.29 -7.37
N GLU A 67 -11.70 1.59 -7.48
CA GLU A 67 -10.64 2.57 -7.56
C GLU A 67 -9.85 2.67 -6.25
N ASN A 68 -10.53 2.66 -5.11
CA ASN A 68 -9.89 2.64 -3.80
C ASN A 68 -9.07 1.37 -3.57
N GLY A 69 -9.57 0.20 -3.98
CA GLY A 69 -8.84 -1.06 -3.91
C GLY A 69 -7.58 -1.04 -4.79
N ARG A 70 -7.68 -0.48 -6.00
CA ARG A 70 -6.53 -0.28 -6.90
C ARG A 70 -5.47 0.62 -6.24
N ARG A 71 -5.88 1.79 -5.76
CA ARG A 71 -5.02 2.77 -5.08
C ARG A 71 -4.37 2.17 -3.83
N GLY A 72 -5.15 1.47 -3.01
CA GLY A 72 -4.67 0.79 -1.80
C GLY A 72 -3.66 -0.31 -2.11
N GLY A 73 -3.89 -1.09 -3.18
CA GLY A 73 -2.96 -2.12 -3.65
C GLY A 73 -1.62 -1.55 -4.13
N ILE A 74 -1.64 -0.42 -4.85
CA ILE A 74 -0.42 0.28 -5.28
C ILE A 74 0.35 0.82 -4.08
N LYS A 75 -0.34 1.58 -3.21
CA LYS A 75 0.26 2.17 -1.99
C LYS A 75 0.88 1.09 -1.09
N SER A 76 0.19 -0.03 -0.89
CA SER A 76 0.68 -1.16 -0.09
C SER A 76 1.96 -1.78 -0.68
N ARG A 77 2.02 -1.94 -2.01
CA ARG A 77 3.21 -2.46 -2.70
C ARG A 77 4.41 -1.52 -2.57
N GLU A 78 4.19 -0.22 -2.73
CA GLU A 78 5.25 0.79 -2.58
C GLU A 78 5.78 0.83 -1.15
N LEU A 79 4.89 0.81 -0.14
CA LEU A 79 5.29 0.75 1.26
C LEU A 79 6.09 -0.52 1.59
N ARG A 80 5.75 -1.66 0.99
CA ARG A 80 6.51 -2.90 1.18
C ARG A 80 7.91 -2.83 0.57
N LYS A 81 8.03 -2.32 -0.67
CA LYS A 81 9.33 -2.09 -1.30
C LYS A 81 10.22 -1.15 -0.48
N ALA A 82 9.67 -0.02 -0.03
CA ALA A 82 10.40 0.92 0.81
C ALA A 82 10.86 0.32 2.15
N LYS A 83 10.09 -0.62 2.74
CA LYS A 83 10.50 -1.36 3.95
C LYS A 83 11.62 -2.38 3.70
N GLU A 84 11.65 -2.98 2.51
CA GLU A 84 12.68 -3.93 2.09
C GLU A 84 13.99 -3.22 1.70
N GLU A 85 13.90 -2.00 1.16
CA GLU A 85 15.03 -1.15 0.78
C GLU A 85 15.64 -0.36 1.96
N GLN A 86 15.00 -0.38 3.14
CA GLN A 86 15.59 0.22 4.34
C GLN A 86 16.87 -0.55 4.75
N PRO A 87 18.02 0.12 4.96
CA PRO A 87 19.22 -0.53 5.46
C PRO A 87 18.90 -1.24 6.79
N SER A 88 19.48 -2.43 6.99
CA SER A 88 19.13 -3.35 8.10
C SER A 88 19.10 -2.66 9.47
N VAL A 89 20.00 -1.71 9.69
CA VAL A 89 20.12 -0.92 10.92
C VAL A 89 18.88 -0.05 11.19
N ALA A 90 18.36 0.63 10.18
CA ALA A 90 17.17 1.47 10.29
C ALA A 90 15.91 0.63 10.54
N ARG A 91 15.84 -0.57 9.95
CA ARG A 91 14.77 -1.54 10.19
C ARG A 91 14.79 -2.08 11.63
N VAL A 92 15.96 -2.34 12.20
CA VAL A 92 16.12 -2.79 13.59
C VAL A 92 15.69 -1.68 14.57
N ILE A 93 16.16 -0.44 14.36
CA ILE A 93 15.78 0.72 15.18
C ILE A 93 14.26 0.96 15.14
N ALA A 94 13.64 0.95 13.96
CA ALA A 94 12.20 1.16 13.81
C ALA A 94 11.35 0.00 14.38
N SER A 95 11.90 -1.21 14.48
CA SER A 95 11.22 -2.37 15.07
C SER A 95 11.21 -2.37 16.61
N GLY A 96 11.87 -1.41 17.25
CA GLY A 96 11.89 -1.26 18.71
C GLY A 96 12.64 -2.39 19.44
N ILE A 97 13.35 -3.26 18.71
CA ILE A 97 14.28 -4.21 19.33
C ILE A 97 15.44 -3.38 19.88
N VAL A 98 15.61 -3.39 21.20
CA VAL A 98 16.65 -2.69 21.95
C VAL A 98 18.01 -3.28 21.57
N ALA A 99 18.52 -2.90 20.41
CA ALA A 99 19.85 -3.27 19.92
C ALA A 99 20.90 -2.19 20.26
N SER A 100 20.55 -1.23 21.11
CA SER A 100 21.41 -0.11 21.50
C SER A 100 22.74 -0.58 22.11
N GLU A 101 22.74 -1.67 22.88
CA GLU A 101 23.97 -2.23 23.47
C GLU A 101 24.81 -3.02 22.45
N MET A 102 24.18 -3.77 21.55
CA MET A 102 24.89 -4.54 20.51
C MET A 102 25.48 -3.64 19.40
N LEU A 103 24.84 -2.52 19.10
CA LEU A 103 25.35 -1.52 18.14
C LEU A 103 26.64 -0.86 18.66
N LYS A 104 26.72 -0.65 19.98
CA LYS A 104 27.85 0.00 20.62
C LYS A 104 29.14 -0.81 20.44
N SER A 105 29.08 -2.14 20.61
CA SER A 105 30.23 -3.03 20.40
C SER A 105 30.72 -3.11 18.95
N ILE A 106 29.85 -2.92 17.96
CA ILE A 106 30.21 -2.91 16.53
C ILE A 106 30.85 -1.58 16.12
N LEU A 107 30.38 -0.47 16.70
CA LEU A 107 30.90 0.87 16.44
C LEU A 107 32.22 1.16 17.18
N GLU A 108 32.38 0.60 18.39
CA GLU A 108 33.59 0.77 19.21
C GLU A 108 34.71 -0.22 18.84
N GLY A 109 34.45 -1.23 18.01
CA GLY A 109 35.43 -2.24 17.59
C GLY A 109 36.46 -1.79 16.54
N ARG A 110 36.69 -0.49 16.34
CA ARG A 110 37.71 0.05 15.43
C ARG A 110 38.66 1.01 16.15
N GLU A 111 39.26 0.56 17.24
CA GLU A 111 40.52 1.11 17.73
C GLU A 111 41.56 -0.03 17.85
N THR A 112 42.78 0.33 17.50
CA THR A 112 43.94 -0.48 17.07
C THR A 112 44.43 -1.52 18.07
N PRO A 113 45.00 -2.66 17.63
CA PRO A 113 45.93 -3.40 18.47
C PRO A 113 47.28 -2.67 18.43
N SER A 114 47.55 -1.86 19.47
CA SER A 114 48.92 -1.62 19.92
C SER A 114 49.14 -2.57 21.08
N ASP A 115 49.70 -3.74 20.78
CA ASP A 115 50.19 -4.65 21.80
C ASP A 115 51.45 -4.08 22.45
N ASP A 116 51.43 -4.19 23.77
CA ASP A 116 52.31 -3.67 24.80
C ASP A 116 53.52 -4.61 25.05
N GLU A 117 54.41 -4.17 25.95
CA GLU A 117 55.47 -4.92 26.66
C GLU A 117 56.79 -5.12 25.86
N GLY A 118 57.99 -4.73 26.28
CA GLY A 118 58.50 -4.16 27.53
C GLY A 118 60.00 -4.45 27.62
N GLU A 119 60.85 -3.44 27.83
CA GLU A 119 62.10 -3.57 28.62
C GLU A 119 62.74 -2.18 28.80
N THR A 120 62.53 -1.60 29.99
CA THR A 120 63.33 -0.50 30.52
C THR A 120 64.65 -1.04 31.03
N THR A 121 65.76 -0.66 30.41
CA THR A 121 67.07 -0.64 31.08
C THR A 121 67.71 0.73 30.88
N GLU A 122 67.45 1.66 31.82
CA GLU A 122 68.32 2.82 32.00
C GLU A 122 69.46 2.48 32.97
N ASN A 123 70.67 2.78 32.51
CA ASN A 123 71.93 2.74 33.23
C ASN A 123 71.91 3.62 34.49
N CYS A 124 72.62 3.22 35.54
CA CYS A 124 73.31 4.15 36.44
C CYS A 124 74.59 3.51 36.99
N PHE A 125 75.72 4.01 36.49
CA PHE A 125 77.07 3.86 37.02
C PHE A 125 77.28 4.74 38.27
N GLY A 126 78.14 4.28 39.20
CA GLY A 126 78.70 5.04 40.34
C GLY A 126 78.54 4.25 41.64
N ARG A 127 79.44 3.34 42.07
CA ARG A 127 80.82 3.51 42.59
C ARG A 127 80.97 4.55 43.72
N GLU A 128 81.46 4.01 44.86
CA GLU A 128 82.35 4.62 45.87
C GLU A 128 81.62 5.55 46.89
N ASP A 129 81.77 5.47 48.22
CA ASP A 129 82.86 4.98 49.07
C ASP A 129 82.43 4.62 50.51
N PHE A 130 83.39 3.99 51.20
CA PHE A 130 83.60 3.72 52.64
C PHE A 130 82.95 4.65 53.68
#